data_AF-I1BMP4-F1
#
_entry.id   AF-I1BMP4-F1
#
_cell.length_a   1.000
_cell.length_b   1.000
_cell.length_c   1.000
_cell.angle_alpha   90.00
_cell.angle_beta   90.00
_cell.angle_gamma   90.00
#
_symmetry.space_group_name_H-M   'P 1'
#
loop_
_entity.id
_entity.type
_entity.pdbx_description
1 polymer ?
#
loop_
_entity_poly.entity_id
_entity_poly.type
_entity_poly.pdbx_seq_one_letter_code
_entity_poly.pdbx_strand_id
1 'polypeptide(L)'
;MRCDVNVSVRRKGQEAFGTRCELKNLNRIRILSMAIDAEIRRQIGILENGGEIVEYIDNIASSLPELPDQCFERITKLYGLNKLSADLLLHEYKCIDYFEKVCEGRNPKIVTNWTLNELSGVLASNNISFQDNPISVQRFGKLIDLVQNGTITGKTGKEVVKLMVKDARDPLEIVKEKNWVRIVDKDALQIICNELASKHVEKANAVKNGDVKLFKFFLGQAMSRTRGMADPNILNQVLSSTFGWNSYEELLDNSKKKSKK
;
A
#
# COMPACT_ATOMS: atom_id res chain seq x y z
N MET A 1 24.86 -4.00 -17.98
CA MET A 1 25.61 -3.12 -18.90
C MET A 1 26.28 -2.05 -18.06
N ARG A 2 27.60 -1.86 -18.18
CA ARG A 2 28.32 -0.78 -17.50
C ARG A 2 28.69 0.27 -18.55
N CYS A 3 28.61 1.54 -18.20
CA CYS A 3 28.90 2.65 -19.09
C CYS A 3 29.68 3.73 -18.33
N ASP A 4 30.67 4.30 -19.00
CA ASP A 4 31.35 5.52 -18.57
C ASP A 4 30.90 6.66 -19.48
N VAL A 5 30.66 7.85 -18.91
CA VAL A 5 30.13 9.00 -19.63
C VAL A 5 31.05 10.20 -19.51
N ASN A 6 31.23 10.91 -20.61
CA ASN A 6 32.05 12.10 -20.67
C ASN A 6 31.16 13.33 -20.86
N VAL A 7 31.26 14.29 -19.94
CA VAL A 7 30.44 15.52 -19.93
C VAL A 7 31.34 16.74 -19.99
N SER A 8 31.00 17.68 -20.87
CA SER A 8 31.62 18.99 -21.00
C SER A 8 30.57 20.01 -21.44
N VAL A 9 30.53 21.17 -20.79
CA VAL A 9 29.66 22.29 -21.17
C VAL A 9 30.49 23.47 -21.68
N ARG A 10 29.90 24.28 -22.57
CA ARG A 10 30.52 25.51 -23.09
C ARG A 10 29.49 26.61 -23.27
N ARG A 11 29.93 27.87 -23.23
CA ARG A 11 29.03 29.01 -23.50
C ARG A 11 28.59 29.01 -24.96
N LYS A 12 27.35 29.44 -25.21
CA LYS A 12 26.80 29.53 -26.56
C LYS A 12 27.62 30.54 -27.39
N GLY A 13 28.16 30.08 -28.52
CA GLY A 13 29.02 30.88 -29.40
C GLY A 13 30.52 30.68 -29.21
N GLN A 14 30.95 29.91 -28.20
CA GLN A 14 32.35 29.55 -28.02
C GLN A 14 32.72 28.33 -28.89
N GLU A 15 33.80 28.42 -29.67
CA GLU A 15 34.25 27.32 -30.54
C GLU A 15 35.00 26.23 -29.76
N ALA A 16 35.79 26.60 -28.76
CA ALA A 16 36.52 25.65 -27.92
C ALA A 16 35.56 24.84 -27.03
N PHE A 17 35.85 23.54 -26.86
CA PHE A 17 35.18 22.69 -25.87
C PHE A 17 35.64 23.06 -24.45
N GLY A 18 34.74 22.91 -23.47
CA GLY A 18 35.07 23.08 -22.05
C GLY A 18 35.80 21.86 -21.48
N THR A 19 36.22 21.94 -20.22
CA THR A 19 36.89 20.84 -19.53
C THR A 19 36.03 19.56 -19.56
N ARG A 20 36.64 18.45 -19.98
CA ARG A 20 36.00 17.13 -19.98
C ARG A 20 36.03 16.55 -18.56
N CYS A 21 34.87 16.11 -18.07
CA CYS A 21 34.77 15.31 -16.85
C CYS A 21 34.24 13.91 -17.18
N GLU A 22 34.90 12.89 -16.65
CA GLU A 22 34.54 11.48 -16.86
C GLU A 22 33.80 10.92 -15.63
N LEU A 23 32.54 10.52 -15.84
CA LEU A 23 31.70 9.85 -14.86
C LEU A 23 31.83 8.34 -15.06
N LYS A 24 32.38 7.64 -14.06
CA LYS A 24 32.69 6.20 -14.14
C LYS A 24 31.64 5.32 -13.46
N ASN A 25 31.60 4.05 -13.87
CA ASN A 25 30.87 2.98 -13.18
C ASN A 25 29.34 3.17 -13.12
N LEU A 26 28.74 3.66 -14.22
CA LEU A 26 27.30 3.85 -14.32
C LEU A 26 26.63 2.58 -14.85
N ASN A 27 25.75 1.99 -14.03
CA ASN A 27 25.21 0.64 -14.27
C ASN A 27 23.71 0.62 -14.62
N ARG A 28 23.03 1.77 -14.57
CA ARG A 28 21.59 1.91 -14.84
C ARG A 28 21.36 3.16 -15.70
N ILE A 29 20.53 3.04 -16.75
CA ILE A 29 20.20 4.14 -17.69
C ILE A 29 19.69 5.39 -16.95
N ARG A 30 18.95 5.21 -15.86
CA ARG A 30 18.42 6.32 -15.07
C ARG A 30 19.49 7.10 -14.30
N ILE A 31 20.49 6.40 -13.74
CA ILE A 31 21.64 7.04 -13.07
C ILE A 31 22.47 7.79 -14.10
N LEU A 32 22.56 7.27 -15.33
CA LEU A 32 23.18 7.95 -16.46
C LEU A 32 22.62 9.37 -16.61
N SER A 33 21.30 9.51 -16.72
CA SER A 33 20.65 10.82 -16.88
C SER A 33 20.87 11.71 -15.67
N MET A 34 20.66 11.20 -14.45
CA MET A 34 20.82 12.00 -13.23
C MET A 34 22.26 12.48 -13.00
N ALA A 35 23.25 11.62 -13.29
CA ALA A 35 24.66 11.95 -13.16
C ALA A 35 25.09 12.96 -14.21
N ILE A 36 24.62 12.82 -15.46
CA ILE A 36 24.82 13.82 -16.51
C ILE A 36 24.20 15.17 -16.11
N ASP A 37 22.94 15.19 -15.66
CA ASP A 37 22.23 16.43 -15.32
C ASP A 37 22.83 17.14 -14.09
N ALA A 38 23.34 16.37 -13.12
CA ALA A 38 24.05 16.92 -11.98
C ALA A 38 25.39 17.54 -12.41
N GLU A 39 26.14 16.84 -13.28
CA GLU A 39 27.44 17.31 -13.75
C GLU A 39 27.32 18.54 -14.65
N ILE A 40 26.31 18.58 -15.54
CA ILE A 40 26.01 19.77 -16.35
C ILE A 40 25.73 20.98 -15.45
N ARG A 41 24.84 20.83 -14.45
CA ARG A 41 24.50 21.92 -13.52
C ARG A 41 25.70 22.41 -12.73
N ARG A 42 26.58 21.50 -12.30
CA ARG A 42 27.82 21.83 -11.60
C ARG A 42 28.77 22.64 -12.49
N GLN A 43 29.04 22.16 -13.71
CA GLN A 43 29.94 22.87 -14.62
C GLN A 43 29.40 24.25 -14.99
N ILE A 44 28.10 24.38 -15.23
CA ILE A 44 27.44 25.68 -15.46
C ILE A 44 27.65 26.60 -14.25
N GLY A 45 27.33 26.14 -13.04
CA GLY A 45 27.48 26.96 -11.83
C GLY A 45 28.91 27.43 -11.57
N ILE A 46 29.92 26.60 -11.86
CA ILE A 46 31.34 27.00 -11.73
C ILE A 46 31.71 28.06 -12.78
N LEU A 47 31.34 27.83 -14.04
CA LEU A 47 31.67 28.74 -15.15
C LEU A 47 30.91 30.08 -15.10
N GLU A 48 29.72 30.10 -14.50
CA GLU A 48 28.95 31.33 -14.26
C GLU A 48 29.57 32.17 -13.14
N ASN A 49 30.15 31.51 -12.12
CA ASN A 49 30.86 32.16 -11.02
C ASN A 49 32.32 32.52 -11.35
N GLY A 50 32.75 32.32 -12.60
CA GLY A 50 34.12 32.63 -13.05
C GLY A 50 35.19 31.66 -12.55
N GLY A 51 34.80 30.50 -12.03
CA GLY A 51 35.72 29.45 -11.59
C GLY A 51 36.20 28.56 -12.74
N GLU A 52 37.24 27.77 -12.46
CA GLU A 52 37.75 26.74 -13.37
C GLU A 52 37.24 25.35 -12.98
N ILE A 53 36.90 24.54 -14.00
CA ILE A 53 36.48 23.16 -13.78
C ILE A 53 37.73 22.30 -13.55
N VAL A 54 37.94 21.87 -12.30
CA VAL A 54 39.00 20.92 -11.91
C VAL A 54 38.41 19.50 -11.80
N GLU A 55 39.18 18.49 -12.20
CA GLU A 55 38.75 17.08 -12.16
C GLU A 55 38.44 16.66 -10.71
N TYR A 56 37.18 16.29 -10.48
CA TYR A 56 36.55 16.35 -9.17
C TYR A 56 36.49 14.95 -8.55
N ILE A 57 37.57 14.49 -7.90
CA ILE A 57 37.58 13.14 -7.28
C ILE A 57 37.28 13.17 -5.77
N ASP A 58 37.64 14.23 -5.04
CA ASP A 58 37.67 14.13 -3.56
C ASP A 58 36.51 14.80 -2.78
N ASN A 59 35.78 15.75 -3.36
CA ASN A 59 34.80 16.56 -2.59
C ASN A 59 33.31 16.14 -2.74
N ILE A 60 32.98 15.15 -3.58
CA ILE A 60 31.58 14.85 -3.98
C ILE A 60 31.12 13.58 -3.28
N ALA A 61 32.04 12.74 -2.80
CA ALA A 61 31.73 11.53 -2.04
C ALA A 61 30.79 11.83 -0.85
N SER A 62 30.96 12.98 -0.21
CA SER A 62 30.17 13.43 0.94
C SER A 62 28.78 13.99 0.58
N SER A 63 28.58 14.41 -0.68
CA SER A 63 27.30 14.96 -1.17
C SER A 63 26.52 14.01 -2.07
N LEU A 64 27.13 12.88 -2.46
CA LEU A 64 26.47 11.88 -3.29
C LEU A 64 25.39 11.16 -2.49
N PRO A 65 24.17 11.01 -3.04
CA PRO A 65 23.18 10.11 -2.46
C PRO A 65 23.73 8.68 -2.43
N GLU A 66 23.19 7.88 -1.51
CA GLU A 66 23.52 6.46 -1.37
C GLU A 66 23.46 5.75 -2.73
N LEU A 67 24.51 4.97 -3.06
CA LEU A 67 24.54 4.24 -4.32
C LEU A 67 23.40 3.23 -4.36
N PRO A 68 22.76 2.98 -5.52
CA PRO A 68 21.60 2.09 -5.58
C PRO A 68 21.87 0.66 -5.13
N ASP A 69 23.08 0.13 -5.34
CA ASP A 69 23.45 -1.20 -4.85
C ASP A 69 23.55 -1.22 -3.32
N GLN A 70 24.10 -0.15 -2.72
CA GLN A 70 24.14 0.04 -1.26
C GLN A 70 22.74 0.20 -0.67
N CYS A 71 21.91 1.05 -1.31
CA CYS A 71 20.52 1.24 -0.93
C CYS A 71 19.74 -0.06 -1.05
N PHE A 72 19.92 -0.82 -2.13
CA PHE A 72 19.30 -2.14 -2.33
C PHE A 72 19.65 -3.11 -1.20
N GLU A 73 20.95 -3.25 -0.87
CA GLU A 73 21.38 -4.11 0.22
C GLU A 73 20.83 -3.63 1.57
N ARG A 74 20.85 -2.31 1.81
CA ARG A 74 20.34 -1.68 3.03
C ARG A 74 18.85 -1.94 3.21
N ILE A 75 18.01 -1.61 2.23
CA ILE A 75 16.55 -1.77 2.35
C ILE A 75 16.15 -3.25 2.43
N THR A 76 16.86 -4.13 1.72
CA THR A 76 16.63 -5.58 1.77
C THR A 76 16.90 -6.11 3.17
N LYS A 77 18.02 -5.71 3.78
CA LYS A 77 18.43 -6.15 5.11
C LYS A 77 17.61 -5.50 6.23
N LEU A 78 17.40 -4.19 6.18
CA LEU A 78 16.73 -3.41 7.22
C LEU A 78 15.23 -3.71 7.31
N TYR A 79 14.57 -3.84 6.17
CA TYR A 79 13.12 -4.05 6.10
C TYR A 79 12.72 -5.50 5.79
N GLY A 80 13.70 -6.40 5.63
CA GLY A 80 13.48 -7.81 5.36
C GLY A 80 12.74 -8.05 4.03
N LEU A 81 13.05 -7.24 3.02
CA LEU A 81 12.42 -7.32 1.69
C LEU A 81 13.04 -8.44 0.87
N ASN A 82 12.26 -9.00 -0.05
CA ASN A 82 12.84 -9.84 -1.09
C ASN A 82 13.46 -8.98 -2.20
N LYS A 83 14.35 -9.58 -3.00
CA LYS A 83 15.07 -8.87 -4.08
C LYS A 83 14.13 -8.18 -5.08
N LEU A 84 13.02 -8.82 -5.42
CA LEU A 84 12.05 -8.27 -6.39
C LEU A 84 11.36 -7.01 -5.84
N SER A 85 10.87 -7.06 -4.60
CA SER A 85 10.22 -5.91 -3.96
C SER A 85 11.18 -4.76 -3.74
N ALA A 86 12.43 -5.04 -3.34
CA ALA A 86 13.47 -4.02 -3.22
C ALA A 86 13.78 -3.36 -4.57
N ASP A 87 13.94 -4.16 -5.64
CA ASP A 87 14.19 -3.65 -6.99
C ASP A 87 13.03 -2.77 -7.49
N LEU A 88 11.77 -3.20 -7.28
CA LEU A 88 10.59 -2.42 -7.67
C LEU A 88 10.51 -1.07 -6.95
N LEU A 89 10.76 -1.03 -5.64
CA LEU A 89 10.76 0.24 -4.89
C LEU A 89 11.86 1.20 -5.36
N LEU A 90 13.03 0.66 -5.76
CA LEU A 90 14.15 1.46 -6.27
C LEU A 90 13.93 1.99 -7.68
N HIS A 91 13.08 1.34 -8.49
CA HIS A 91 12.77 1.81 -9.84
C HIS A 91 11.89 3.08 -9.82
N GLU A 92 11.09 3.27 -8.78
CA GLU A 92 10.18 4.41 -8.62
C GLU A 92 10.88 5.62 -7.99
N TYR A 93 10.81 6.79 -8.64
CA TYR A 93 11.46 8.00 -8.10
C TYR A 93 10.81 8.44 -6.79
N LYS A 94 11.62 8.84 -5.79
CA LYS A 94 11.16 9.28 -4.45
C LYS A 94 10.38 8.22 -3.65
N CYS A 95 10.25 7.00 -4.17
CA CYS A 95 9.48 5.94 -3.53
C CYS A 95 10.15 5.41 -2.26
N ILE A 96 11.48 5.30 -2.26
CA ILE A 96 12.24 4.88 -1.07
C ILE A 96 12.02 5.84 0.09
N ASP A 97 12.30 7.13 -0.07
CA ASP A 97 12.12 8.12 1.01
C ASP A 97 10.70 8.14 1.57
N TYR A 98 9.70 7.96 0.70
CA TYR A 98 8.30 7.85 1.10
C TYR A 98 8.05 6.56 1.89
N PHE A 99 8.49 5.43 1.36
CA PHE A 99 8.33 4.10 1.95
C PHE A 99 8.97 4.03 3.34
N GLU A 100 10.21 4.51 3.48
CA GLU A 100 10.94 4.48 4.75
C GLU A 100 10.22 5.28 5.84
N LYS A 101 9.73 6.48 5.51
CA LYS A 101 8.94 7.30 6.44
C LYS A 101 7.61 6.65 6.82
N VAL A 102 6.96 5.91 5.92
CA VAL A 102 5.74 5.17 6.24
C VAL A 102 6.04 3.97 7.14
N CYS A 103 7.19 3.34 6.96
CA CYS A 103 7.67 2.23 7.79
C CYS A 103 7.96 2.63 9.25
N GLU A 104 8.17 3.91 9.55
CA GLU A 104 8.31 4.39 10.93
C GLU A 104 7.09 4.00 11.77
N GLY A 105 7.30 3.12 12.75
CA GLY A 105 6.25 2.60 13.63
C GLY A 105 5.34 1.53 13.01
N ARG A 106 5.64 1.01 11.81
CA ARG A 106 4.81 0.01 11.10
C ARG A 106 5.60 -1.21 10.65
N ASN A 107 4.89 -2.31 10.41
CA ASN A 107 5.50 -3.52 9.86
C ASN A 107 5.91 -3.30 8.39
N PRO A 108 7.21 -3.39 8.05
CA PRO A 108 7.68 -3.07 6.70
C PRO A 108 7.08 -3.97 5.62
N LYS A 109 6.83 -5.25 5.90
CA LYS A 109 6.24 -6.17 4.91
C LYS A 109 4.83 -5.74 4.51
N ILE A 110 4.05 -5.24 5.47
CA ILE A 110 2.70 -4.74 5.20
C ILE A 110 2.81 -3.44 4.39
N VAL A 111 3.68 -2.51 4.80
CA VAL A 111 3.90 -1.25 4.08
C VAL A 111 4.36 -1.50 2.64
N THR A 112 5.28 -2.45 2.40
CA THR A 112 5.76 -2.80 1.06
C THR A 112 4.61 -3.32 0.19
N ASN A 113 3.78 -4.22 0.73
CA ASN A 113 2.63 -4.75 0.00
C ASN A 113 1.64 -3.65 -0.37
N TRP A 114 1.29 -2.78 0.58
CA TRP A 114 0.39 -1.64 0.32
C TRP A 114 0.99 -0.62 -0.66
N THR A 115 2.28 -0.34 -0.56
CA THR A 115 2.97 0.62 -1.44
C THR A 115 3.02 0.09 -2.87
N LEU A 116 3.54 -1.13 -3.07
CA LEU A 116 3.75 -1.69 -4.40
C LEU A 116 2.46 -2.11 -5.10
N ASN A 117 1.48 -2.65 -4.38
CA ASN A 117 0.27 -3.19 -5.00
C ASN A 117 -0.89 -2.20 -5.01
N GLU A 118 -1.18 -1.56 -3.86
CA GLU A 118 -2.36 -0.70 -3.74
C GLU A 118 -2.05 0.73 -4.17
N LEU A 119 -1.01 1.36 -3.62
CA LEU A 119 -0.66 2.74 -3.95
C LEU A 119 -0.17 2.87 -5.40
N SER A 120 0.86 2.12 -5.80
CA SER A 120 1.36 2.16 -7.18
C SER A 120 0.30 1.77 -8.20
N GLY A 121 -0.56 0.79 -7.90
CA GLY A 121 -1.67 0.40 -8.77
C GLY A 121 -2.69 1.54 -8.97
N VAL A 122 -3.04 2.26 -7.90
CA VAL A 122 -3.96 3.40 -7.98
C VAL A 122 -3.34 4.59 -8.71
N LEU A 123 -2.06 4.89 -8.46
CA LEU A 123 -1.34 5.96 -9.15
C LEU A 123 -1.25 5.68 -10.65
N ALA A 124 -0.86 4.46 -11.04
CA ALA A 124 -0.82 4.03 -12.44
C ALA A 124 -2.19 4.12 -13.11
N SER A 125 -3.26 3.71 -12.42
CA SER A 125 -4.63 3.79 -12.94
C SER A 125 -5.13 5.23 -13.18
N ASN A 126 -4.51 6.22 -12.54
CA ASN A 126 -4.81 7.64 -12.74
C ASN A 126 -3.73 8.36 -13.60
N ASN A 127 -2.79 7.63 -14.19
CA ASN A 127 -1.63 8.17 -14.93
C ASN A 127 -0.79 9.16 -14.10
N ILE A 128 -0.67 8.93 -12.80
CA ILE A 128 0.13 9.75 -11.88
C ILE A 128 1.46 9.03 -11.64
N SER A 129 2.58 9.72 -11.86
CA SER A 129 3.89 9.19 -11.48
C SER A 129 4.05 9.22 -9.95
N PHE A 130 4.82 8.29 -9.38
CA PHE A 130 5.03 8.25 -7.92
C PHE A 130 5.59 9.57 -7.35
N GLN A 131 6.39 10.31 -8.13
CA GLN A 131 6.93 11.60 -7.72
C GLN A 131 5.84 12.66 -7.46
N ASP A 132 4.69 12.52 -8.12
CA ASP A 132 3.54 13.42 -8.07
C ASP A 132 2.41 12.82 -7.20
N ASN A 133 2.75 11.83 -6.36
CA ASN A 133 1.82 11.18 -5.46
C ASN A 133 1.14 12.21 -4.53
N PRO A 134 -0.20 12.39 -4.61
CA PRO A 134 -0.93 13.36 -3.79
C PRO A 134 -1.18 12.86 -2.36
N ILE A 135 -0.92 11.59 -2.07
CA ILE A 135 -1.13 11.00 -0.76
C ILE A 135 0.14 11.20 0.08
N SER A 136 0.05 12.01 1.13
CA SER A 136 1.14 12.21 2.09
C SER A 136 1.43 10.93 2.91
N VAL A 137 2.67 10.82 3.41
CA VAL A 137 3.13 9.76 4.33
C VAL A 137 2.17 9.55 5.50
N GLN A 138 1.72 10.63 6.15
CA GLN A 138 0.87 10.56 7.34
C GLN A 138 -0.51 9.97 7.01
N ARG A 139 -1.12 10.41 5.90
CA ARG A 139 -2.43 9.92 5.45
C ARG A 139 -2.38 8.45 5.05
N PHE A 140 -1.34 8.05 4.33
CA PHE A 140 -1.17 6.65 3.94
C PHE A 140 -0.87 5.75 5.13
N GLY A 141 -0.02 6.21 6.05
CA GLY A 141 0.25 5.53 7.31
C GLY A 141 -1.01 5.30 8.14
N LYS A 142 -1.83 6.33 8.33
CA LYS A 142 -3.13 6.23 9.03
C LYS A 142 -4.06 5.20 8.38
N LEU A 143 -4.11 5.13 7.05
CA LEU A 143 -4.91 4.12 6.36
C LEU A 143 -4.43 2.70 6.68
N ILE A 144 -3.11 2.47 6.62
CA ILE A 144 -2.53 1.17 6.96
C ILE A 144 -2.88 0.79 8.40
N ASP A 145 -2.80 1.76 9.33
CA ASP A 145 -3.13 1.54 10.74
C ASP A 145 -4.61 1.15 10.92
N LEU A 146 -5.54 1.79 10.19
CA LEU A 146 -6.97 1.46 10.21
C LEU A 146 -7.27 0.05 9.69
N VAL A 147 -6.47 -0.45 8.75
CA VAL A 147 -6.59 -1.83 8.28
C VAL A 147 -5.99 -2.79 9.30
N GLN A 148 -4.81 -2.48 9.82
CA GLN A 148 -4.08 -3.35 10.75
C GLN A 148 -4.80 -3.51 12.10
N ASN A 149 -5.39 -2.44 12.62
CA ASN A 149 -6.16 -2.48 13.86
C ASN A 149 -7.58 -3.07 13.68
N GLY A 150 -7.96 -3.43 12.45
CA GLY A 150 -9.25 -4.05 12.14
C GLY A 150 -10.43 -3.09 12.07
N THR A 151 -10.22 -1.77 12.16
CA THR A 151 -11.29 -0.75 12.02
C THR A 151 -11.97 -0.85 10.66
N ILE A 152 -11.20 -1.17 9.61
CA ILE A 152 -11.72 -1.43 8.28
C ILE A 152 -11.18 -2.75 7.74
N THR A 153 -11.89 -3.33 6.76
CA THR A 153 -11.40 -4.52 6.05
C THR A 153 -10.33 -4.14 5.03
N GLY A 154 -9.46 -5.09 4.67
CA GLY A 154 -8.48 -4.88 3.60
C GLY A 154 -9.14 -4.47 2.28
N LYS A 155 -10.29 -5.07 1.92
CA LYS A 155 -11.07 -4.72 0.72
C LYS A 155 -11.51 -3.25 0.75
N THR A 156 -12.04 -2.80 1.88
CA THR A 156 -12.43 -1.40 2.10
C THR A 156 -11.22 -0.48 1.99
N GLY A 157 -10.08 -0.87 2.58
CA GLY A 157 -8.84 -0.09 2.50
C GLY A 157 -8.40 0.19 1.06
N LYS A 158 -8.52 -0.80 0.15
CA LYS A 158 -8.23 -0.61 -1.28
C LYS A 158 -9.10 0.47 -1.92
N GLU A 159 -10.39 0.48 -1.60
CA GLU A 159 -11.32 1.50 -2.08
C GLU A 159 -11.03 2.88 -1.49
N VAL A 160 -10.58 2.94 -0.22
CA VAL A 160 -10.18 4.20 0.40
C VAL A 160 -8.92 4.77 -0.27
N VAL A 161 -7.90 3.98 -0.60
CA VAL A 161 -6.71 4.47 -1.36
C VAL A 161 -7.14 5.13 -2.67
N LYS A 162 -8.06 4.50 -3.41
CA LYS A 162 -8.59 5.05 -4.68
C LYS A 162 -9.23 6.42 -4.50
N LEU A 163 -9.97 6.61 -3.40
CA LEU A 163 -10.61 7.89 -3.08
C LEU A 163 -9.58 8.92 -2.61
N MET A 164 -8.59 8.53 -1.83
CA MET A 164 -7.57 9.44 -1.26
C MET A 164 -6.71 10.16 -2.31
N VAL A 165 -6.64 9.67 -3.54
CA VAL A 165 -5.98 10.37 -4.66
C VAL A 165 -6.75 11.63 -5.07
N LYS A 166 -8.09 11.60 -4.98
CA LYS A 166 -8.96 12.71 -5.38
C LYS A 166 -9.45 13.54 -4.19
N ASP A 167 -9.56 12.90 -3.03
CA ASP A 167 -10.04 13.49 -1.80
C ASP A 167 -8.85 13.72 -0.86
N ALA A 168 -8.64 14.96 -0.42
CA ALA A 168 -7.54 15.34 0.46
C ALA A 168 -7.81 15.08 1.95
N ARG A 169 -9.05 14.70 2.31
CA ARG A 169 -9.46 14.48 3.71
C ARG A 169 -8.75 13.31 4.39
N ASP A 170 -8.88 13.24 5.70
CA ASP A 170 -8.32 12.13 6.49
C ASP A 170 -9.01 10.80 6.11
N PRO A 171 -8.26 9.68 5.98
CA PRO A 171 -8.86 8.39 5.65
C PRO A 171 -9.97 7.97 6.61
N LEU A 172 -9.91 8.35 7.89
CA LEU A 172 -10.95 8.03 8.86
C LEU A 172 -12.26 8.77 8.57
N GLU A 173 -12.20 10.00 8.08
CA GLU A 173 -13.39 10.77 7.70
C GLU A 173 -14.09 10.16 6.49
N ILE A 174 -13.32 9.77 5.47
CA ILE A 174 -13.82 9.07 4.27
C ILE A 174 -14.55 7.78 4.67
N VAL A 175 -13.95 7.02 5.59
CA VAL A 175 -14.52 5.76 6.09
C VAL A 175 -15.82 6.00 6.88
N LYS A 176 -15.86 7.02 7.75
CA LYS A 176 -17.06 7.34 8.53
C LYS A 176 -18.21 7.81 7.65
N GLU A 177 -17.96 8.70 6.70
CA GLU A 177 -18.98 9.21 5.77
C GLU A 177 -19.62 8.08 4.95
N LYS A 178 -18.81 7.08 4.55
CA LYS A 178 -19.27 5.93 3.76
C LYS A 178 -19.88 4.80 4.60
N ASN A 179 -19.94 4.94 5.93
CA ASN A 179 -20.34 3.87 6.87
C ASN A 179 -19.54 2.58 6.66
N TRP A 180 -18.22 2.72 6.53
CA TRP A 180 -17.27 1.66 6.23
C TRP A 180 -16.48 1.16 7.45
N VAL A 181 -16.80 1.67 8.63
CA VAL A 181 -16.26 1.18 9.90
C VAL A 181 -16.83 -0.21 10.17
N ARG A 182 -15.97 -1.12 10.64
CA ARG A 182 -16.36 -2.48 11.02
C ARG A 182 -17.40 -2.45 12.14
N ILE A 183 -18.50 -3.15 11.94
CA ILE A 183 -19.61 -3.25 12.88
C ILE A 183 -19.29 -4.37 13.86
N VAL A 184 -19.02 -4.00 15.10
CA VAL A 184 -18.77 -4.92 16.23
C VAL A 184 -19.93 -4.93 17.24
N ASP A 185 -20.91 -4.04 17.07
CA ASP A 185 -22.07 -3.95 17.94
C ASP A 185 -22.99 -5.15 17.74
N LYS A 186 -23.15 -5.95 18.81
CA LYS A 186 -23.99 -7.14 18.83
C LYS A 186 -25.46 -6.80 18.64
N ASP A 187 -25.93 -5.70 19.22
CA ASP A 187 -27.35 -5.34 19.19
C ASP A 187 -27.77 -4.92 17.78
N ALA A 188 -26.93 -4.10 17.11
CA ALA A 188 -27.14 -3.73 15.71
C ALA A 188 -27.16 -4.96 14.78
N LEU A 189 -26.25 -5.92 14.98
CA LEU A 189 -26.23 -7.16 14.20
C LEU A 189 -27.43 -8.06 14.51
N GLN A 190 -27.87 -8.12 15.77
CA GLN A 190 -29.02 -8.91 16.19
C GLN A 190 -30.31 -8.44 15.53
N ILE A 191 -30.51 -7.13 15.40
CA ILE A 191 -31.66 -6.54 14.69
C ILE A 191 -31.65 -7.01 13.22
N ILE A 192 -30.50 -6.93 12.55
CA ILE A 192 -30.36 -7.36 11.14
C ILE A 192 -30.64 -8.87 10.99
N CYS A 193 -30.11 -9.70 11.89
CA CYS A 193 -30.32 -11.14 11.88
C CYS A 193 -31.80 -11.50 12.10
N ASN A 194 -32.48 -10.84 13.04
CA ASN A 194 -33.90 -11.05 13.31
C ASN A 194 -34.77 -10.66 12.11
N GLU A 195 -34.47 -9.53 11.45
CA GLU A 195 -35.16 -9.12 10.22
C GLU A 195 -34.97 -10.11 9.07
N LEU A 196 -33.77 -10.69 8.93
CA LEU A 196 -33.51 -11.70 7.91
C LEU A 196 -34.26 -13.01 8.20
N ALA A 197 -34.31 -13.41 9.46
CA ALA A 197 -35.05 -14.60 9.89
C ALA A 197 -36.57 -14.45 9.67
N SER A 198 -37.13 -13.27 9.96
CA SER A 198 -38.56 -13.00 9.76
C SER A 198 -38.96 -12.92 8.28
N LYS A 199 -38.07 -12.43 7.41
CA LYS A 199 -38.32 -12.42 5.95
C LYS A 199 -38.27 -13.80 5.29
N HIS A 200 -37.59 -14.77 5.90
CA HIS A 200 -37.41 -16.11 5.35
C HIS A 200 -37.72 -17.19 6.38
N VAL A 201 -38.95 -17.18 6.91
CA VAL A 201 -39.38 -18.06 8.01
C VAL A 201 -39.14 -19.54 7.73
N GLU A 202 -39.45 -20.03 6.53
CA GLU A 202 -39.25 -21.45 6.17
C GLU A 202 -37.76 -21.85 6.23
N LYS A 203 -36.88 -21.01 5.67
CA LYS A 203 -35.43 -21.24 5.70
C LYS A 203 -34.89 -21.10 7.11
N ALA A 204 -35.41 -20.17 7.90
CA ALA A 204 -35.02 -19.97 9.29
C ALA A 204 -35.36 -21.22 10.14
N ASN A 205 -36.54 -21.83 9.93
CA ASN A 205 -36.91 -23.07 10.60
C ASN A 205 -36.01 -24.25 10.19
N ALA A 206 -35.62 -24.34 8.92
CA ALA A 206 -34.68 -25.35 8.46
C ALA A 206 -33.29 -25.21 9.12
N VAL A 207 -32.83 -23.98 9.36
CA VAL A 207 -31.58 -23.72 10.12
C VAL A 207 -31.72 -24.08 11.60
N LYS A 208 -32.85 -23.78 12.23
CA LYS A 208 -33.17 -24.25 13.59
C LYS A 208 -33.17 -25.78 13.68
N ASN A 209 -33.51 -26.47 12.58
CA ASN A 209 -33.46 -27.93 12.47
C ASN A 209 -32.07 -28.49 12.11
N GLY A 210 -31.04 -27.65 11.96
CA GLY A 210 -29.65 -28.08 11.77
C GLY A 210 -29.14 -28.04 10.32
N ASP A 211 -29.81 -27.34 9.40
CA ASP A 211 -29.30 -27.16 8.04
C ASP A 211 -28.16 -26.12 7.97
N VAL A 212 -26.93 -26.63 7.88
CA VAL A 212 -25.70 -25.85 7.77
C VAL A 212 -25.62 -25.07 6.45
N LYS A 213 -26.19 -25.58 5.35
CA LYS A 213 -26.13 -24.90 4.04
C LYS A 213 -26.94 -23.61 4.10
N LEU A 214 -28.13 -23.68 4.69
CA LEU A 214 -28.98 -22.50 4.88
C LEU A 214 -28.39 -21.53 5.91
N PHE A 215 -27.67 -22.00 6.92
CA PHE A 215 -26.92 -21.12 7.81
C PHE A 215 -25.90 -20.26 7.05
N LYS A 216 -25.11 -20.87 6.14
CA LYS A 216 -24.18 -20.13 5.27
C LYS A 216 -24.89 -19.13 4.35
N PHE A 217 -26.09 -19.45 3.89
CA PHE A 217 -26.92 -18.53 3.12
C PHE A 217 -27.28 -17.28 3.95
N PHE A 218 -27.77 -17.44 5.19
CA PHE A 218 -28.10 -16.31 6.06
C PHE A 218 -26.86 -15.49 6.44
N LEU A 219 -25.72 -16.15 6.69
CA LEU A 219 -24.45 -15.48 6.94
C LEU A 219 -24.06 -14.59 5.75
N GLY A 220 -24.17 -15.11 4.52
CA GLY A 220 -23.91 -14.35 3.29
C GLY A 220 -24.86 -13.17 3.11
N GLN A 221 -26.15 -13.33 3.42
CA GLN A 221 -27.14 -12.26 3.35
C GLN A 221 -26.88 -11.15 4.39
N ALA A 222 -26.54 -11.52 5.62
CA ALA A 222 -26.20 -10.56 6.66
C ALA A 222 -24.91 -9.79 6.33
N MET A 223 -23.90 -10.48 5.78
CA MET A 223 -22.69 -9.84 5.25
C MET A 223 -23.01 -8.89 4.09
N SER A 224 -23.90 -9.27 3.16
CA SER A 224 -24.30 -8.41 2.04
C SER A 224 -25.03 -7.15 2.51
N ARG A 225 -25.98 -7.30 3.45
CA ARG A 225 -26.72 -6.20 4.08
C ARG A 225 -25.82 -5.19 4.78
N THR A 226 -24.77 -5.68 5.44
CA THR A 226 -23.77 -4.83 6.11
C THR A 226 -22.62 -4.41 5.18
N ARG A 227 -22.72 -4.66 3.86
CA ARG A 227 -21.67 -4.39 2.86
C ARG A 227 -20.30 -5.00 3.21
N GLY A 228 -20.31 -6.10 3.95
CA GLY A 228 -19.13 -6.79 4.44
C GLY A 228 -18.46 -6.14 5.65
N MET A 229 -19.12 -5.18 6.30
CA MET A 229 -18.59 -4.48 7.48
C MET A 229 -18.86 -5.20 8.80
N ALA A 230 -19.80 -6.16 8.83
CA ALA A 230 -20.01 -6.97 10.03
C ALA A 230 -18.76 -7.78 10.38
N ASP A 231 -18.37 -7.77 11.65
CA ASP A 231 -17.33 -8.67 12.13
C ASP A 231 -17.77 -10.14 11.97
N PRO A 232 -17.01 -10.98 11.24
CA PRO A 232 -17.43 -12.36 10.97
C PRO A 232 -17.59 -13.21 12.23
N ASN A 233 -16.78 -12.98 13.27
CA ASN A 233 -16.85 -13.78 14.49
C ASN A 233 -18.10 -13.41 15.29
N ILE A 234 -18.34 -12.11 15.46
CA ILE A 234 -19.52 -11.61 16.18
C ILE A 234 -20.79 -11.95 15.41
N LEU A 235 -20.79 -11.77 14.08
CA LEU A 235 -21.94 -12.12 13.25
C LEU A 235 -22.28 -13.61 13.33
N ASN A 236 -21.29 -14.50 13.32
CA ASN A 236 -21.53 -15.93 13.51
C ASN A 236 -22.15 -16.21 14.89
N GLN A 237 -21.64 -15.60 15.97
CA GLN A 237 -22.20 -15.78 17.32
C GLN A 237 -23.65 -15.30 17.41
N VAL A 238 -23.93 -14.10 16.90
CA VAL A 238 -25.28 -13.49 16.88
C VAL A 238 -26.23 -14.34 16.05
N LEU A 239 -25.79 -14.80 14.87
CA LEU A 239 -26.62 -15.61 13.97
C LEU A 239 -26.91 -17.00 14.58
N SER A 240 -25.93 -17.65 15.19
CA SER A 240 -26.13 -18.91 15.95
C SER A 240 -27.17 -18.72 17.06
N SER A 241 -27.01 -17.66 17.86
CA SER A 241 -27.95 -17.34 18.95
C SER A 241 -29.37 -17.09 18.44
N THR A 242 -29.50 -16.38 17.31
CA THR A 242 -30.79 -16.10 16.65
C THR A 242 -31.54 -17.37 16.25
N PHE A 243 -30.80 -18.42 15.85
CA PHE A 243 -31.36 -19.70 15.46
C PHE A 243 -31.38 -20.74 16.59
N GLY A 244 -31.06 -20.36 17.83
CA GLY A 244 -31.13 -21.24 19.00
C GLY A 244 -29.94 -22.20 19.17
N TRP A 245 -28.79 -21.88 18.59
CA TRP A 245 -27.55 -22.65 18.73
C TRP A 245 -26.54 -21.89 19.58
N ASN A 246 -25.76 -22.58 20.41
CA ASN A 246 -24.72 -21.95 21.23
C ASN A 246 -23.49 -21.57 20.40
N SER A 247 -23.20 -22.33 19.33
CA SER A 247 -22.13 -22.00 18.38
C SER A 247 -22.37 -22.59 16.98
N TYR A 248 -21.64 -22.08 15.99
CA TYR A 248 -21.61 -22.67 14.64
C TYR A 248 -21.00 -24.08 14.64
N GLU A 249 -20.09 -24.37 15.57
CA GLU A 249 -19.47 -25.70 15.73
C GLU A 249 -20.50 -26.73 16.21
N GLU A 250 -21.38 -26.35 17.14
CA GLU A 250 -22.48 -27.19 17.60
C GLU A 250 -23.44 -27.56 16.46
N LEU A 251 -23.75 -26.60 15.59
CA LEU A 251 -24.56 -26.82 14.38
C LEU A 251 -23.89 -27.83 13.43
N LEU A 252 -22.58 -27.69 13.20
CA LEU A 252 -21.81 -28.60 12.34
C LEU A 252 -21.82 -30.04 12.88
N ASP A 253 -21.66 -30.20 14.20
CA ASP A 253 -21.65 -31.52 14.84
C ASP A 253 -23.04 -32.16 14.84
N ASN A 254 -24.11 -31.38 15.00
CA ASN A 254 -25.48 -31.87 14.87
C ASN A 254 -25.77 -32.37 13.44
N SER A 255 -25.36 -31.59 12.44
CA SER A 255 -25.52 -31.95 11.03
C SER A 255 -24.78 -33.25 10.66
N LYS A 256 -23.54 -33.43 11.14
CA LYS A 256 -22.78 -34.68 10.95
C LYS A 256 -23.45 -35.89 11.61
N LYS A 257 -24.04 -35.73 12.80
CA LYS A 257 -24.77 -36.80 13.49
C LYS A 257 -26.04 -37.21 12.74
N LYS A 258 -26.74 -36.27 12.10
CA LYS A 258 -27.91 -36.56 11.25
C LYS A 258 -27.57 -37.24 9.93
N SER A 259 -26.42 -36.94 9.32
CA SER A 259 -25.98 -37.57 8.08
C SER A 259 -25.48 -39.03 8.26
N LYS A 260 -25.22 -39.47 9.50
CA LYS A 260 -24.76 -40.83 9.83
C LYS A 260 -25.88 -41.77 10.29
N LYS A 261 -27.10 -41.26 10.42
CA LYS A 261 -28.33 -42.05 10.68
C LYS A 261 -29.12 -42.15 9.38
#